data_AF-A0A940LDW0-F1
#
_entry.id   AF-A0A940LDW0-F1
#
_cell.length_a   1.000
_cell.length_b   1.000
_cell.length_c   1.000
_cell.angle_alpha   90.00
_cell.angle_beta   90.00
_cell.angle_gamma   90.00
#
_symmetry.space_group_name_H-M   'P 1'
#
loop_
_entity.id
_entity.type
_entity.pdbx_description
1 polymer ?
#
loop_
_entity_poly.entity_id
_entity_poly.type
_entity_poly.pdbx_seq_one_letter_code
_entity_poly.pdbx_strand_id
1 'polypeptide(L)'
;AQWNSNFAPFGKPFDNKLVYTFHKYWTSPTQEVIQPYIDFSNKYNVPIYCGETGEDTNEWIDSFRVTLENAGVGWHFWPYKKMDDSRCIVQFNRPAQYDSVITYAETAKKNFADIRKYRPQNMELIKQALNEYLNQCLFENCFPNKGYMKALGFSDNSQAGGKKTKPIENLTSN
;
A
#
# COMPACT_ATOMS: atom_id res chain seq x y z
N ALA A 1 8.58 -16.19 -10.39
CA ALA A 1 7.83 -16.00 -9.13
C ALA A 1 6.33 -16.02 -9.42
N GLN A 2 5.49 -16.49 -8.50
CA GLN A 2 4.02 -16.51 -8.64
C GLN A 2 3.31 -15.53 -7.69
N TRP A 3 4.06 -14.57 -7.11
CA TRP A 3 3.55 -13.34 -6.45
C TRP A 3 2.31 -13.54 -5.57
N ASN A 4 2.35 -14.56 -4.70
CA ASN A 4 1.25 -14.92 -3.80
C ASN A 4 -0.14 -15.05 -4.48
N SER A 5 -0.16 -15.58 -5.71
CA SER A 5 -1.37 -15.68 -6.53
C SER A 5 -1.83 -17.12 -6.80
N ASN A 6 -1.13 -18.14 -6.30
CA ASN A 6 -1.40 -19.54 -6.64
C ASN A 6 -1.59 -20.43 -5.39
N PHE A 7 -2.80 -20.95 -5.21
CA PHE A 7 -3.12 -21.88 -4.11
C PHE A 7 -3.00 -23.37 -4.51
N ALA A 8 -2.76 -23.68 -5.80
CA ALA A 8 -2.67 -25.06 -6.28
C ALA A 8 -1.64 -25.95 -5.53
N PRO A 9 -0.50 -25.42 -5.03
CA PRO A 9 0.43 -26.23 -4.24
C PRO A 9 -0.10 -26.65 -2.86
N PHE A 10 -1.15 -26.00 -2.34
CA PHE A 10 -1.68 -26.29 -1.02
C PHE A 10 -2.68 -27.46 -1.03
N GLY A 11 -2.53 -28.36 -0.06
CA GLY A 11 -3.47 -29.45 0.23
C GLY A 11 -4.40 -29.10 1.40
N LYS A 12 -4.87 -30.13 2.10
CA LYS A 12 -5.63 -29.95 3.34
C LYS A 12 -4.80 -29.13 4.35
N PRO A 13 -5.39 -28.13 5.03
CA PRO A 13 -4.74 -27.38 6.10
C PRO A 13 -4.15 -28.31 7.16
N PHE A 14 -2.92 -28.01 7.59
CA PHE A 14 -2.22 -28.82 8.60
C PHE A 14 -2.62 -28.45 10.04
N ASP A 15 -3.26 -27.30 10.22
CA ASP A 15 -3.74 -26.78 11.50
C ASP A 15 -5.11 -26.10 11.30
N ASN A 16 -5.95 -26.06 12.34
CA ASN A 16 -7.30 -25.50 12.27
C ASN A 16 -7.39 -24.00 12.57
N LYS A 17 -6.25 -23.32 12.81
CA LYS A 17 -6.14 -21.88 13.06
C LYS A 17 -5.45 -21.14 11.92
N LEU A 18 -5.44 -21.72 10.72
CA LEU A 18 -4.80 -21.12 9.55
C LEU A 18 -5.74 -20.14 8.84
N VAL A 19 -5.13 -19.06 8.33
CA VAL A 19 -5.73 -18.14 7.35
C VAL A 19 -4.82 -18.15 6.14
N TYR A 20 -5.40 -18.22 4.94
CA TYR A 20 -4.65 -18.15 3.70
C TYR A 20 -4.76 -16.76 3.10
N THR A 21 -3.68 -16.27 2.51
CA THR A 21 -3.68 -14.94 1.91
C THR A 21 -3.24 -14.99 0.46
N PHE A 22 -3.85 -14.15 -0.37
CA PHE A 22 -3.49 -13.97 -1.77
C PHE A 22 -3.34 -12.49 -2.10
N HIS A 23 -2.58 -12.17 -3.14
CA HIS A 23 -2.45 -10.81 -3.68
C HIS A 23 -3.08 -10.70 -5.06
N LYS A 24 -3.62 -9.53 -5.41
CA LYS A 24 -4.12 -9.24 -6.77
C LYS A 24 -3.85 -7.79 -7.17
N TYR A 25 -3.36 -7.63 -8.39
CA TYR A 25 -3.08 -6.35 -9.02
C TYR A 25 -3.43 -6.42 -10.50
N TRP A 26 -3.82 -5.28 -11.08
CA TRP A 26 -3.99 -5.09 -12.53
C TRP A 26 -4.82 -6.19 -13.22
N THR A 27 -5.95 -6.51 -12.60
CA THR A 27 -6.88 -7.56 -13.02
C THR A 27 -8.29 -6.99 -13.12
N SER A 28 -9.21 -7.66 -13.80
CA SER A 28 -10.61 -7.25 -13.77
C SER A 28 -11.16 -7.32 -12.33
N PRO A 29 -11.92 -6.32 -11.86
CA PRO A 29 -12.48 -6.32 -10.52
C PRO A 29 -13.77 -7.14 -10.47
N THR A 30 -13.65 -8.46 -10.64
CA THR A 30 -14.79 -9.37 -10.75
C THR A 30 -14.62 -10.62 -9.90
N GLN A 31 -15.72 -11.33 -9.62
CA GLN A 31 -15.69 -12.52 -8.79
C GLN A 31 -14.87 -13.65 -9.43
N GLU A 32 -14.89 -13.79 -10.76
CA GLU A 32 -14.17 -14.85 -11.48
C GLU A 32 -12.67 -14.82 -11.19
N VAL A 33 -12.10 -13.63 -10.98
CA VAL A 33 -10.69 -13.42 -10.67
C VAL A 33 -10.31 -13.97 -9.29
N ILE A 34 -11.23 -13.95 -8.33
CA ILE A 34 -11.01 -14.44 -6.97
C ILE A 34 -11.63 -15.83 -6.72
N GLN A 35 -12.39 -16.36 -7.67
CA GLN A 35 -13.09 -17.64 -7.56
C GLN A 35 -12.17 -18.80 -7.17
N PRO A 36 -10.94 -18.95 -7.71
CA PRO A 36 -10.06 -20.05 -7.30
C PRO A 36 -9.72 -20.03 -5.80
N TYR A 37 -9.65 -18.85 -5.15
CA TYR A 37 -9.39 -18.73 -3.72
C TYR A 37 -10.65 -19.06 -2.91
N ILE A 38 -11.82 -18.64 -3.39
CA ILE A 38 -13.12 -18.98 -2.80
C ILE A 38 -13.34 -20.49 -2.86
N ASP A 39 -13.03 -21.13 -3.98
CA ASP A 39 -13.14 -22.59 -4.15
C ASP A 39 -12.22 -23.32 -3.17
N PHE A 40 -11.01 -22.81 -2.96
CA PHE A 40 -10.08 -23.36 -1.97
C PHE A 40 -10.62 -23.21 -0.54
N SER A 41 -11.11 -22.00 -0.19
CA SER A 41 -11.76 -21.69 1.08
C SER A 41 -12.89 -22.68 1.38
N ASN A 42 -13.80 -22.87 0.41
CA ASN A 42 -14.95 -23.75 0.53
C ASN A 42 -14.53 -25.23 0.63
N LYS A 43 -13.58 -25.67 -0.21
CA LYS A 43 -13.11 -27.06 -0.23
C LYS A 43 -12.53 -27.51 1.10
N TYR A 44 -11.78 -26.62 1.77
CA TYR A 44 -11.07 -26.95 3.00
C TYR A 44 -11.65 -26.31 4.26
N ASN A 45 -12.73 -25.54 4.11
CA ASN A 45 -13.38 -24.78 5.18
C ASN A 45 -12.37 -23.92 5.97
N VAL A 46 -11.65 -23.04 5.26
CA VAL A 46 -10.65 -22.13 5.84
C VAL A 46 -10.81 -20.70 5.39
N PRO A 47 -10.59 -19.71 6.27
CA PRO A 47 -10.67 -18.31 5.90
C PRO A 47 -9.58 -17.90 4.91
N ILE A 48 -9.94 -16.98 4.01
CA ILE A 48 -9.03 -16.35 3.05
C ILE A 48 -9.02 -14.83 3.23
N TYR A 49 -7.90 -14.20 2.88
CA TYR A 49 -7.69 -12.77 3.03
C TYR A 49 -6.90 -12.18 1.86
N CYS A 50 -7.39 -11.11 1.23
CA CYS A 50 -6.63 -10.40 0.22
C CYS A 50 -5.54 -9.56 0.91
N GLY A 51 -4.32 -10.09 0.96
CA GLY A 51 -3.22 -9.54 1.76
C GLY A 51 -2.60 -8.29 1.16
N GLU A 52 -2.74 -8.12 -0.15
CA GLU A 52 -2.19 -6.98 -0.88
C GLU A 52 -2.93 -6.81 -2.21
N THR A 53 -3.44 -5.61 -2.46
CA THR A 53 -4.08 -5.20 -3.72
C THR A 53 -4.02 -3.68 -3.86
N GLY A 54 -4.23 -3.12 -5.04
CA GLY A 54 -4.28 -1.67 -5.21
C GLY A 54 -3.48 -1.15 -6.40
N GLU A 55 -2.81 -0.02 -6.20
CA GLU A 55 -2.02 0.69 -7.24
C GLU A 55 -2.75 0.98 -8.57
N ASP A 56 -4.05 1.27 -8.52
CA ASP A 56 -4.89 1.49 -9.69
C ASP A 56 -5.80 2.74 -9.52
N THR A 57 -6.71 2.97 -10.47
CA THR A 57 -7.66 4.09 -10.44
C THR A 57 -8.67 3.97 -9.30
N ASN A 58 -9.26 5.10 -8.88
CA ASN A 58 -10.27 5.10 -7.82
C ASN A 58 -11.46 4.20 -8.16
N GLU A 59 -11.88 4.15 -9.43
CA GLU A 59 -12.98 3.31 -9.90
C GLU A 59 -12.66 1.82 -9.76
N TRP A 60 -11.41 1.44 -10.05
CA TRP A 60 -10.95 0.08 -9.88
C TRP A 60 -10.89 -0.30 -8.40
N ILE A 61 -10.35 0.59 -7.55
CA ILE A 61 -10.25 0.39 -6.10
C ILE A 61 -11.64 0.14 -5.50
N ASP A 62 -12.62 0.98 -5.85
CA ASP A 62 -14.00 0.83 -5.39
C ASP A 62 -14.60 -0.50 -5.86
N SER A 63 -14.50 -0.79 -7.15
CA SER A 63 -15.08 -2.00 -7.75
C SER A 63 -14.47 -3.27 -7.16
N PHE A 64 -13.15 -3.31 -6.95
CA PHE A 64 -12.49 -4.49 -6.42
C PHE A 64 -12.71 -4.65 -4.92
N ARG A 65 -12.75 -3.56 -4.15
CA ARG A 65 -13.18 -3.57 -2.75
C ARG A 65 -14.58 -4.19 -2.63
N VAL A 66 -15.55 -3.70 -3.41
CA VAL A 66 -16.94 -4.21 -3.42
C VAL A 66 -16.97 -5.70 -3.82
N THR A 67 -16.16 -6.12 -4.78
CA THR A 67 -16.04 -7.53 -5.18
C THR A 67 -15.58 -8.40 -4.00
N LEU A 68 -14.55 -7.97 -3.28
CA LEU A 68 -14.03 -8.69 -2.11
C LEU A 68 -15.06 -8.71 -0.96
N GLU A 69 -15.70 -7.58 -0.67
CA GLU A 69 -16.74 -7.47 0.36
C GLU A 69 -17.96 -8.35 0.06
N ASN A 70 -18.44 -8.37 -1.18
CA ASN A 70 -19.56 -9.22 -1.61
C ASN A 70 -19.21 -10.72 -1.49
N ALA A 71 -17.95 -11.09 -1.66
CA ALA A 71 -17.46 -12.44 -1.45
C ALA A 71 -17.14 -12.77 0.02
N GLY A 72 -17.30 -11.81 0.95
CA GLY A 72 -16.96 -11.97 2.37
C GLY A 72 -15.46 -12.07 2.64
N VAL A 73 -14.62 -11.52 1.75
CA VAL A 73 -13.15 -11.56 1.83
C VAL A 73 -12.62 -10.24 2.36
N GLY A 74 -11.90 -10.28 3.48
CA GLY A 74 -11.18 -9.12 4.02
C GLY A 74 -10.01 -8.70 3.11
N TRP A 75 -9.59 -7.43 3.22
CA TRP A 75 -8.63 -6.84 2.28
C TRP A 75 -7.62 -5.88 2.91
N HIS A 76 -6.44 -5.80 2.31
CA HIS A 76 -5.43 -4.75 2.54
C HIS A 76 -5.05 -4.09 1.22
N PHE A 77 -5.34 -2.79 1.09
CA PHE A 77 -4.92 -2.01 -0.08
C PHE A 77 -3.55 -1.37 0.14
N TRP A 78 -2.66 -1.57 -0.83
CA TRP A 78 -1.32 -1.02 -0.90
C TRP A 78 -1.23 0.08 -1.99
N PRO A 79 -0.45 1.14 -1.76
CA PRO A 79 0.20 1.56 -0.51
C PRO A 79 -0.61 2.60 0.29
N TYR A 80 -0.25 2.75 1.58
CA TYR A 80 -0.76 3.84 2.40
C TYR A 80 -0.25 5.22 1.95
N LYS A 81 1.04 5.35 1.60
CA LYS A 81 1.69 6.64 1.33
C LYS A 81 2.55 6.59 0.06
N LYS A 82 2.47 7.60 -0.81
CA LYS A 82 3.36 7.78 -1.98
C LYS A 82 3.84 9.22 -2.15
N MET A 83 4.98 9.34 -2.83
CA MET A 83 5.52 10.61 -3.30
C MET A 83 4.92 10.91 -4.68
N ASP A 84 4.22 12.05 -4.81
CA ASP A 84 3.79 12.57 -6.11
C ASP A 84 3.04 11.56 -7.01
N ASP A 85 2.17 10.75 -6.40
CA ASP A 85 1.38 9.72 -7.08
C ASP A 85 0.04 9.52 -6.36
N SER A 86 -1.06 9.56 -7.10
CA SER A 86 -2.41 9.51 -6.53
C SER A 86 -2.93 8.10 -6.23
N ARG A 87 -2.20 7.03 -6.53
CA ARG A 87 -2.67 5.65 -6.33
C ARG A 87 -2.37 5.15 -4.91
N CYS A 88 -2.80 5.91 -3.90
CA CYS A 88 -2.61 5.65 -2.48
C CYS A 88 -3.52 6.51 -1.60
N ILE A 89 -3.53 6.22 -0.29
CA ILE A 89 -4.34 6.94 0.70
C ILE A 89 -3.78 8.33 1.01
N VAL A 90 -2.46 8.46 1.15
CA VAL A 90 -1.77 9.68 1.58
C VAL A 90 -0.63 10.02 0.62
N GLN A 91 -0.46 11.30 0.31
CA GLN A 91 0.54 11.78 -0.62
C GLN A 91 1.45 12.82 0.02
N PHE A 92 2.62 13.04 -0.57
CA PHE A 92 3.48 14.19 -0.31
C PHE A 92 4.17 14.66 -1.59
N ASN A 93 4.56 15.93 -1.64
CA ASN A 93 5.19 16.49 -2.83
C ASN A 93 6.61 15.96 -2.98
N ARG A 94 7.00 15.65 -4.21
CA ARG A 94 8.39 15.32 -4.56
C ARG A 94 9.29 16.53 -4.31
N PRO A 95 10.45 16.36 -3.65
CA PRO A 95 11.43 17.44 -3.52
C PRO A 95 11.98 17.88 -4.89
N ALA A 96 12.20 19.18 -5.08
CA ALA A 96 12.59 19.79 -6.37
C ALA A 96 13.84 19.18 -7.04
N GLN A 97 14.73 18.54 -6.26
CA GLN A 97 16.00 17.98 -6.75
C GLN A 97 16.04 16.44 -6.72
N TYR A 98 14.92 15.79 -6.36
CA TYR A 98 14.87 14.34 -6.20
C TYR A 98 15.05 13.59 -7.53
N ASP A 99 14.71 14.21 -8.66
CA ASP A 99 14.90 13.62 -9.99
C ASP A 99 16.38 13.32 -10.31
N SER A 100 17.32 14.05 -9.69
CA SER A 100 18.75 13.74 -9.82
C SER A 100 19.13 12.42 -9.12
N VAL A 101 18.45 12.09 -8.01
CA VAL A 101 18.58 10.80 -7.31
C VAL A 101 18.01 9.68 -8.17
N ILE A 102 16.80 9.88 -8.73
CA ILE A 102 16.14 8.93 -9.64
C ILE A 102 17.03 8.67 -10.85
N THR A 103 17.48 9.72 -11.54
CA THR A 103 18.34 9.62 -12.73
C THR A 103 19.59 8.82 -12.42
N TYR A 104 20.26 9.11 -11.29
CA TYR A 104 21.42 8.33 -10.89
C TYR A 104 21.06 6.87 -10.60
N ALA A 105 19.97 6.58 -9.88
CA ALA A 105 19.56 5.22 -9.56
C ALA A 105 19.25 4.38 -10.81
N GLU A 106 18.55 4.97 -11.78
CA GLU A 106 18.12 4.30 -13.02
C GLU A 106 19.24 4.18 -14.07
N THR A 107 20.26 5.02 -14.00
CA THR A 107 21.41 4.94 -14.91
C THR A 107 22.12 3.59 -14.73
N ALA A 108 22.20 2.78 -15.78
CA ALA A 108 22.90 1.50 -15.74
C ALA A 108 24.39 1.67 -15.38
N LYS A 109 24.88 0.87 -14.42
CA LYS A 109 26.29 0.81 -14.03
C LYS A 109 26.79 -0.61 -14.23
N LYS A 110 27.75 -0.82 -15.13
CA LYS A 110 28.30 -2.15 -15.42
C LYS A 110 29.53 -2.47 -14.58
N ASN A 111 30.18 -1.44 -14.06
CA ASN A 111 31.43 -1.56 -13.31
C ASN A 111 31.62 -0.37 -12.35
N PHE A 112 32.68 -0.42 -11.52
CA PHE A 112 32.99 0.65 -10.57
C PHE A 112 33.39 1.99 -11.23
N ALA A 113 33.86 1.99 -12.48
CA ALA A 113 34.16 3.23 -13.19
C ALA A 113 32.87 3.96 -13.58
N ASP A 114 31.83 3.23 -14.02
CA ASP A 114 30.51 3.79 -14.30
C ASP A 114 29.89 4.41 -13.04
N ILE A 115 30.02 3.75 -11.88
CA ILE A 115 29.55 4.29 -10.60
C ILE A 115 30.17 5.67 -10.33
N ARG A 116 31.50 5.79 -10.49
CA ARG A 116 32.21 7.07 -10.28
C ARG A 116 31.83 8.12 -11.32
N LYS A 117 31.73 7.71 -12.59
CA LYS A 117 31.41 8.58 -13.72
C LYS A 117 30.02 9.18 -13.61
N TYR A 118 29.03 8.36 -13.26
CA TYR A 118 27.63 8.78 -13.20
C TYR A 118 27.23 9.35 -11.84
N ARG A 119 28.06 9.22 -10.81
CA ARG A 119 27.79 9.82 -9.50
C ARG A 119 27.50 11.31 -9.66
N PRO A 120 26.41 11.83 -9.07
CA PRO A 120 26.15 13.26 -9.07
C PRO A 120 27.34 14.02 -8.51
N GLN A 121 27.79 15.05 -9.23
CA GLN A 121 29.00 15.80 -8.82
C GLN A 121 28.69 16.78 -7.68
N ASN A 122 27.49 17.36 -7.68
CA ASN A 122 27.03 18.22 -6.59
C ASN A 122 26.41 17.39 -5.47
N MET A 123 27.25 16.88 -4.57
CA MET A 123 26.80 16.00 -3.50
C MET A 123 25.95 16.71 -2.43
N GLU A 124 26.14 18.01 -2.23
CA GLU A 124 25.32 18.78 -1.27
C GLU A 124 23.87 18.91 -1.75
N LEU A 125 23.66 19.08 -3.06
CA LEU A 125 22.33 19.08 -3.66
C LEU A 125 21.61 17.74 -3.47
N ILE A 126 22.35 16.62 -3.59
CA ILE A 126 21.79 15.28 -3.34
C ILE A 126 21.40 15.11 -1.88
N LYS A 127 22.27 15.51 -0.94
CA LYS A 127 21.96 15.47 0.49
C LYS A 127 20.73 16.32 0.80
N GLN A 128 20.64 17.51 0.23
CA GLN A 128 19.47 18.38 0.38
C GLN A 128 18.21 17.70 -0.16
N ALA A 129 18.25 17.08 -1.34
CA ALA A 129 17.12 16.36 -1.92
C ALA A 129 16.64 15.21 -1.02
N LEU A 130 17.56 14.44 -0.44
CA LEU A 130 17.26 13.35 0.47
C LEU A 130 16.72 13.84 1.82
N ASN A 131 17.28 14.92 2.37
CA ASN A 131 16.78 15.53 3.59
C ASN A 131 15.37 16.10 3.39
N GLU A 132 15.13 16.77 2.28
CA GLU A 132 13.80 17.27 1.93
C GLU A 132 12.81 16.12 1.71
N TYR A 133 13.25 15.00 1.13
CA TYR A 133 12.41 13.80 1.04
C TYR A 133 11.97 13.30 2.43
N LEU A 134 12.89 13.27 3.40
CA LEU A 134 12.56 12.90 4.79
C LEU A 134 11.62 13.91 5.44
N ASN A 135 11.85 15.21 5.20
CA ASN A 135 10.97 16.28 5.68
C ASN A 135 9.55 16.11 5.12
N GLN A 136 9.43 15.86 3.82
CA GLN A 136 8.14 15.65 3.17
C GLN A 136 7.43 14.36 3.61
N CYS A 137 8.17 13.34 4.06
CA CYS A 137 7.60 12.13 4.64
C CYS A 137 6.90 12.36 5.99
N LEU A 138 7.20 13.46 6.70
CA LEU A 138 6.54 13.81 7.96
C LEU A 138 5.03 13.93 7.76
N PHE A 139 4.26 13.47 8.76
CA PHE A 139 2.80 13.42 8.66
C PHE A 139 2.18 14.79 8.39
N GLU A 140 2.72 15.85 8.97
CA GLU A 140 2.26 17.25 8.77
C GLU A 140 2.45 17.78 7.34
N ASN A 141 3.42 17.22 6.59
CA ASN A 141 3.71 17.60 5.21
C ASN A 141 3.00 16.68 4.19
N CYS A 142 2.28 15.68 4.69
CA CYS A 142 1.48 14.78 3.87
C CYS A 142 0.04 15.30 3.75
N PHE A 143 -0.63 14.97 2.65
CA PHE A 143 -2.02 15.32 2.40
C PHE A 143 -2.85 14.10 1.94
N PRO A 144 -4.12 13.99 2.35
CA PRO A 144 -4.95 12.84 2.05
C PRO A 144 -5.44 12.84 0.60
N ASN A 145 -5.56 11.66 -0.01
CA ASN A 145 -6.28 11.46 -1.25
C ASN A 145 -7.76 11.13 -0.98
N LYS A 146 -8.60 12.17 -1.03
CA LYS A 146 -10.05 12.02 -0.80
C LYS A 146 -10.73 11.06 -1.76
N GLY A 147 -10.30 11.03 -3.03
CA GLY A 147 -10.88 10.13 -4.05
C GLY A 147 -10.59 8.67 -3.73
N TYR A 148 -9.35 8.36 -3.38
CA TYR A 148 -8.92 7.01 -3.03
C TYR A 148 -9.54 6.55 -1.70
N MET A 149 -9.58 7.43 -0.70
CA MET A 149 -10.25 7.15 0.59
C MET A 149 -11.75 6.86 0.40
N LYS A 150 -12.43 7.65 -0.45
CA LYS A 150 -13.83 7.40 -0.79
C LYS A 150 -14.01 6.06 -1.50
N ALA A 151 -13.14 5.73 -2.46
CA ALA A 151 -13.15 4.44 -3.14
C ALA A 151 -12.94 3.26 -2.18
N LEU A 152 -12.19 3.46 -1.10
CA LEU A 152 -12.03 2.49 -0.01
C LEU A 152 -13.23 2.42 0.96
N GLY A 153 -14.28 3.23 0.74
CA GLY A 153 -15.45 3.26 1.61
C GLY A 153 -15.25 4.02 2.92
N PHE A 154 -14.19 4.84 3.05
CA PHE A 154 -13.99 5.66 4.25
C PHE A 154 -14.97 6.84 4.26
N SER A 155 -15.67 7.04 5.38
CA SER A 155 -16.58 8.17 5.56
C SER A 155 -15.83 9.43 6.00
N ASP A 156 -16.21 10.58 5.43
CA ASP A 156 -15.75 11.89 5.90
C ASP A 156 -16.39 12.18 7.27
N ASN A 157 -15.72 11.80 8.36
CA ASN A 157 -16.19 12.07 9.72
C ASN A 157 -16.05 13.55 10.14
N SER A 158 -15.87 14.49 9.21
CA SER A 158 -15.84 15.94 9.50
C SER A 158 -17.16 16.52 10.05
N GLN A 159 -18.19 15.68 10.26
CA GLN A 159 -19.44 16.03 10.93
C GLN A 159 -19.68 15.24 12.25
N ALA A 160 -18.80 14.31 12.63
CA ALA A 160 -18.89 13.62 13.92
C ALA A 160 -18.18 14.48 14.99
N GLY A 161 -18.96 15.33 15.66
CA GLY A 161 -18.51 16.34 16.61
C GLY A 161 -17.43 15.90 17.59
N GLY A 162 -16.51 16.83 17.86
CA GLY A 162 -15.43 16.66 18.81
C GLY A 162 -15.92 16.20 20.18
N LYS A 163 -15.64 14.95 20.52
CA LYS A 163 -15.42 14.58 21.92
C LYS A 163 -13.94 14.84 22.20
N LYS A 164 -13.67 15.93 22.93
CA LYS A 164 -12.37 16.16 23.56
C LYS A 164 -11.99 14.88 24.31
N THR A 165 -10.93 14.21 23.86
CA THR A 165 -10.26 13.19 24.66
C THR A 165 -9.77 13.87 25.93
N LYS A 166 -10.34 13.52 27.08
CA LYS A 166 -9.78 13.92 28.38
C LYS A 166 -8.35 13.35 28.47
N PRO A 167 -7.37 14.13 28.98
CA PRO A 167 -6.02 13.61 29.17
C PRO A 167 -6.06 12.40 30.13
N ILE A 168 -5.23 11.41 29.84
CA ILE A 168 -5.02 10.22 30.66
C ILE A 168 -4.38 10.71 31.97
N GLU A 169 -5.11 10.67 33.07
CA GLU A 169 -4.52 10.83 34.39
C GLU A 169 -3.66 9.59 34.69
N ASN A 170 -2.39 9.84 34.99
CA ASN A 170 -1.42 8.83 35.36
C ASN A 170 -1.90 8.08 36.62
N LEU A 171 -2.29 6.82 36.44
CA LEU A 171 -2.31 5.85 37.53
C LEU A 171 -0.86 5.56 37.93
N THR A 172 -0.38 6.27 38.95
CA THR A 172 0.79 5.83 39.70
C THR A 172 0.34 4.70 40.63
N SER A 173 1.14 3.64 40.62
CA SER A 173 0.93 2.37 41.31
C SER A 173 1.26 2.44 42.80
N ASN A 174 0.61 1.52 43.53
CA ASN A 174 0.71 1.11 44.94
C ASN A 174 -0.21 1.82 45.93
#